data_AF-A0A8H7VYK9-F1
#
_entry.id   AF-A0A8H7VYK9-F1
#
_cell.length_a   1.000
_cell.length_b   1.000
_cell.length_c   1.000
_cell.angle_alpha   90.00
_cell.angle_beta   90.00
_cell.angle_gamma   90.00
#
_symmetry.space_group_name_H-M   'P 1'
#
loop_
_entity.id
_entity.type
_entity.pdbx_description
1 polymer ?
#
loop_
_entity_poly.entity_id
_entity_poly.type
_entity_poly.pdbx_seq_one_letter_code
_entity_poly.pdbx_strand_id
1 'polypeptide(L)'
;MLLWEAARCTTAAPTYFTPKYLESFGTFQDGGLKYNNPVRPGLREVRRIWGDVGCDLVLSIGTGYQQKLLSPVASNVRNLLQDGALARVYRASMQSLSLNGQLSWEDHWHGLDEEEKKRHFRLNLPLVGQEPRIDDVDK
;
A
#
# COMPACT_ATOMS: atom_id res chain seq x y z
N MET A 1 4.23 8.85 -22.35
CA MET A 1 4.88 8.46 -21.09
C MET A 1 5.74 7.25 -21.36
N LEU A 2 7.01 7.31 -21.00
CA LEU A 2 7.95 6.19 -21.13
C LEU A 2 7.83 5.26 -19.91
N LEU A 3 8.18 3.98 -20.08
CA LEU A 3 8.06 2.98 -19.00
C LEU A 3 8.86 3.36 -17.75
N TRP A 4 10.08 3.89 -17.92
CA TRP A 4 10.92 4.30 -16.80
C TRP A 4 10.33 5.49 -16.02
N GLU A 5 9.55 6.34 -16.68
CA GLU A 5 8.88 7.47 -16.03
C GLU A 5 7.74 6.96 -15.15
N ALA A 6 6.94 6.02 -15.65
CA ALA A 6 5.90 5.36 -14.87
C ALA A 6 6.48 4.63 -13.65
N ALA A 7 7.58 3.89 -13.84
CA ALA A 7 8.30 3.24 -12.77
C ALA A 7 8.78 4.23 -11.70
N ARG A 8 9.39 5.35 -12.12
CA ARG A 8 9.83 6.41 -11.20
C ARG A 8 8.66 7.07 -10.44
N CYS A 9 7.53 7.29 -11.11
CA CYS A 9 6.35 7.86 -10.47
C CYS A 9 5.81 6.94 -9.37
N THR A 10 5.67 5.63 -9.66
CA THR A 10 5.07 4.69 -8.71
C THR A 10 5.95 4.36 -7.51
N THR A 11 7.26 4.59 -7.58
CA THR A 11 8.21 4.37 -6.47
C THR A 11 8.63 5.65 -5.75
N ALA A 12 8.03 6.80 -6.08
CA ALA A 12 8.38 8.09 -5.50
C ALA A 12 7.83 8.25 -4.07
N ALA A 13 8.24 7.38 -3.14
CA ALA A 13 7.74 7.34 -1.77
C ALA A 13 8.03 8.66 -1.05
N PRO A 14 7.04 9.30 -0.38
CA PRO A 14 7.28 10.51 0.39
C PRO A 14 8.40 10.33 1.39
N THR A 15 9.15 11.41 1.66
CA THR A 15 10.38 11.44 2.48
C THR A 15 11.58 10.66 1.95
N TYR A 16 11.40 9.68 1.07
CA TYR A 16 12.49 8.96 0.41
C TYR A 16 12.87 9.59 -0.93
N PHE A 17 11.89 9.91 -1.77
CA PHE A 17 12.11 10.39 -3.12
C PHE A 17 11.29 11.65 -3.42
N THR A 18 11.85 12.53 -4.25
CA THR A 18 11.15 13.71 -4.75
C THR A 18 10.00 13.30 -5.69
N PRO A 19 8.82 13.93 -5.60
CA PRO A 19 7.73 13.70 -6.56
C PRO A 19 8.19 13.89 -8.01
N LYS A 20 7.62 13.12 -8.93
CA LYS A 20 7.98 13.17 -10.36
C LYS A 20 6.93 13.98 -11.12
N TYR A 21 7.36 15.08 -11.74
CA TYR A 21 6.54 15.82 -12.69
C TYR A 21 6.64 15.22 -14.09
N LEU A 22 5.50 15.10 -14.75
CA LEU A 22 5.33 14.71 -16.15
C LEU A 22 4.56 15.82 -16.86
N GLU A 23 5.12 16.39 -17.92
CA GLU A 23 4.61 17.59 -18.60
C GLU A 23 3.11 17.51 -18.95
N SER A 24 2.67 16.38 -19.51
CA SER A 24 1.27 16.18 -19.92
C SER A 24 0.34 15.65 -18.83
N PHE A 25 0.86 15.29 -17.65
CA PHE A 25 0.10 14.54 -16.63
C PHE A 25 0.15 15.16 -15.22
N GLY A 26 1.06 16.10 -14.97
CA GLY A 26 1.25 16.72 -13.65
C GLY A 26 2.23 15.98 -12.75
N THR A 27 2.12 16.22 -11.45
CA THR A 27 3.04 15.68 -10.42
C THR A 27 2.49 14.40 -9.82
N PHE A 28 3.33 13.36 -9.78
CA PHE A 28 3.03 12.06 -9.23
C PHE A 28 3.89 11.73 -8.02
N GLN A 29 3.29 10.96 -7.12
CA GLN A 29 3.89 10.38 -5.93
C GLN A 29 3.62 8.86 -5.96
N ASP A 30 4.30 8.13 -5.08
CA ASP A 30 4.12 6.69 -4.90
C ASP A 30 2.64 6.26 -4.77
N GLY A 31 2.30 5.18 -5.47
CA GLY A 31 0.96 4.61 -5.47
C GLY A 31 0.57 4.03 -4.10
N GLY A 32 1.54 3.66 -3.28
CA GLY A 32 1.38 3.12 -1.94
C GLY A 32 0.63 4.05 -0.98
N LEU A 33 0.67 5.37 -1.22
CA LEU A 33 -0.15 6.32 -0.47
C LEU A 33 -1.66 6.06 -0.59
N LYS A 34 -2.10 5.54 -1.73
CA LYS A 34 -3.52 5.28 -2.03
C LYS A 34 -3.85 3.80 -2.02
N TYR A 35 -3.01 2.97 -2.63
CA TYR A 35 -3.20 1.53 -2.79
C TYR A 35 -1.86 0.81 -2.65
N ASN A 36 -1.37 0.60 -1.42
CA ASN A 36 -0.17 -0.21 -1.19
C ASN A 36 -0.39 -1.71 -1.50
N ASN A 37 -1.64 -2.14 -1.63
CA ASN A 37 -2.02 -3.36 -2.32
C ASN A 37 -2.88 -3.00 -3.55
N PRO A 38 -2.38 -3.23 -4.78
CA PRO A 38 -3.06 -2.81 -5.99
C PRO A 38 -4.15 -3.80 -6.47
N VAL A 39 -4.58 -4.78 -5.65
CA VAL A 39 -5.60 -5.77 -6.06
C VAL A 39 -6.90 -5.11 -6.54
N ARG A 40 -7.44 -4.16 -5.78
CA ARG A 40 -8.69 -3.47 -6.13
C ARG A 40 -8.58 -2.61 -7.40
N PRO A 41 -7.58 -1.72 -7.58
CA PRO A 41 -7.41 -1.03 -8.85
C PRO A 41 -7.13 -2.00 -10.01
N GLY A 42 -6.36 -3.07 -9.81
CA GLY A 42 -6.12 -4.09 -10.83
C GLY A 42 -7.41 -4.74 -11.33
N LEU A 43 -8.30 -5.16 -10.42
CA LEU A 43 -9.60 -5.75 -10.79
C LEU A 43 -10.53 -4.75 -11.49
N ARG A 44 -10.46 -3.45 -11.16
CA ARG A 44 -11.20 -2.42 -11.92
C ARG A 44 -10.68 -2.30 -13.35
N GLU A 45 -9.38 -2.36 -13.55
CA GLU A 45 -8.78 -2.31 -14.89
C GLU A 45 -9.15 -3.58 -15.69
N VAL A 46 -9.10 -4.77 -15.09
CA VAL A 46 -9.57 -6.00 -15.77
C VAL A 46 -11.02 -5.86 -16.21
N ARG A 47 -11.91 -5.39 -15.34
CA ARG A 47 -13.32 -5.15 -15.72
C ARG A 47 -13.48 -4.12 -16.82
N ARG A 48 -12.68 -3.06 -16.82
CA ARG A 48 -12.71 -2.04 -17.86
C ARG A 48 -12.30 -2.61 -19.22
N ILE A 49 -11.36 -3.54 -19.19
CA ILE A 49 -10.69 -4.07 -20.35
C ILE A 49 -11.51 -5.25 -20.92
N TRP A 50 -11.93 -6.22 -20.10
CA TRP A 50 -12.66 -7.44 -20.49
C TRP A 50 -14.16 -7.46 -20.13
N GLY A 51 -14.71 -6.36 -19.61
CA GLY A 51 -16.11 -6.28 -19.18
C GLY A 51 -16.39 -7.05 -17.89
N ASP A 52 -17.61 -7.55 -17.73
CA ASP A 52 -18.03 -8.28 -16.52
C ASP A 52 -17.55 -9.74 -16.48
N VAL A 53 -16.61 -10.12 -17.36
CA VAL A 53 -15.94 -11.43 -17.25
C VAL A 53 -15.02 -11.38 -16.04
N GLY A 54 -15.37 -12.13 -14.99
CA GLY A 54 -14.57 -12.25 -13.78
C GLY A 54 -13.20 -12.88 -14.03
N CYS A 55 -12.26 -12.66 -13.12
CA CYS A 55 -10.96 -13.33 -13.17
C CYS A 55 -11.10 -14.82 -12.81
N ASP A 56 -10.43 -15.69 -13.57
CA ASP A 56 -10.30 -17.12 -13.20
C ASP A 56 -9.45 -17.31 -11.94
N LEU A 57 -8.43 -16.46 -11.79
CA LEU A 57 -7.49 -16.48 -10.67
C LEU A 57 -7.02 -15.06 -10.36
N VAL A 58 -6.90 -14.73 -9.07
CA VAL A 58 -6.31 -13.49 -8.58
C VAL A 58 -5.24 -13.82 -7.57
N LEU A 59 -3.99 -13.51 -7.91
CA LEU A 59 -2.85 -13.70 -7.04
C LEU A 59 -2.31 -12.34 -6.59
N SER A 60 -2.36 -12.09 -5.29
CA SER A 60 -1.79 -10.90 -4.67
C SER A 60 -0.48 -11.30 -3.97
N ILE A 61 0.62 -10.63 -4.30
CA ILE A 61 1.93 -10.90 -3.70
C ILE A 61 2.32 -9.73 -2.80
N GLY A 62 2.71 -10.03 -1.57
CA GLY A 62 3.19 -9.06 -0.59
C GLY A 62 4.69 -9.16 -0.36
N THR A 63 5.27 -8.08 0.14
CA THR A 63 6.70 -7.96 0.49
C THR A 63 6.99 -8.33 1.95
N GLY A 64 6.02 -8.96 2.63
CA GLY A 64 6.07 -9.22 4.06
C GLY A 64 5.15 -8.29 4.84
N TYR A 65 4.90 -8.63 6.10
CA TYR A 65 4.18 -7.77 7.04
C TYR A 65 4.66 -8.00 8.47
N GLN A 66 4.65 -6.94 9.27
CA GLN A 66 4.90 -7.08 10.70
C GLN A 66 3.73 -7.79 11.38
N GLN A 67 3.99 -8.92 12.01
CA GLN A 67 3.01 -9.57 12.87
C GLN A 67 2.93 -8.80 14.20
N LYS A 68 2.06 -7.80 14.27
CA LYS A 68 1.83 -7.09 15.53
C LYS A 68 1.18 -8.05 16.53
N LEU A 69 1.93 -8.46 17.54
CA LEU A 69 1.35 -8.95 18.78
C LEU A 69 0.45 -7.83 19.31
N LEU A 70 -0.81 -8.14 19.62
CA LEU A 70 -1.80 -7.19 20.13
C LEU A 70 -1.31 -6.58 21.46
N SER A 71 -0.46 -5.57 21.40
CA SER A 71 -0.17 -4.69 22.53
C SER A 71 -0.68 -3.30 22.18
N PRO A 72 -1.66 -2.78 22.94
CA PRO A 72 -2.08 -1.40 22.80
C PRO A 72 -0.99 -0.55 23.45
N VAL A 73 0.09 -0.25 22.73
CA VAL A 73 1.02 0.79 23.17
C VAL A 73 0.37 2.13 22.81
N ALA A 74 -0.46 2.62 23.73
CA ALA A 74 -0.88 4.01 23.74
C ALA A 74 0.39 4.88 23.75
N SER A 75 0.60 5.62 22.67
CA SER A 75 1.76 6.50 22.55
C SER A 75 1.58 7.67 23.51
N ASN A 76 2.48 7.79 24.50
CA ASN A 76 2.54 8.94 25.42
C ASN A 76 2.76 10.23 24.61
N VAL A 77 1.72 11.07 24.52
CA VAL A 77 1.77 12.38 23.86
C VAL A 77 2.55 13.34 24.78
N ARG A 78 3.88 13.38 24.66
CA ARG A 78 4.72 14.31 25.46
C ARG A 78 5.23 15.55 24.73
N ASN A 79 4.97 15.76 23.44
CA ASN A 79 5.52 16.91 22.69
C ASN A 79 4.47 17.73 21.92
N LEU A 80 3.55 18.39 22.65
CA LEU A 80 2.48 19.23 22.07
C LEU A 80 2.97 20.36 21.13
N LEU A 81 4.22 20.83 21.30
CA LEU A 81 4.81 21.91 20.49
C LEU A 81 5.45 21.43 19.17
N GLN A 82 5.76 20.13 19.04
CA GLN A 82 6.25 19.53 17.79
C GLN A 82 5.12 18.93 16.94
N ASP A 83 3.94 18.71 17.52
CA ASP A 83 2.76 18.20 16.85
C ASP A 83 2.00 19.31 16.09
N GLY A 84 2.62 19.97 15.12
CA GLY A 84 1.92 20.86 14.19
C GLY A 84 0.81 20.13 13.43
N ALA A 85 -0.23 20.84 12.97
CA ALA A 85 -1.35 20.23 12.23
C ALA A 85 -0.88 19.43 11.00
N LEU A 86 0.12 19.95 10.27
CA LEU A 86 0.73 19.27 9.12
C LEU A 86 1.44 17.96 9.52
N ALA A 87 2.17 17.96 10.64
CA ALA A 87 2.83 16.76 11.14
C ALA A 87 1.82 15.70 11.58
N ARG A 88 0.70 16.10 12.18
CA ARG A 88 -0.41 15.19 12.53
C ARG A 88 -1.09 14.62 11.30
N VAL A 89 -1.38 15.45 10.30
CA VAL A 89 -1.96 15.00 9.03
C VAL A 89 -1.02 14.03 8.34
N TYR A 90 0.28 14.36 8.25
CA TYR A 90 1.29 13.47 7.69
C TYR A 90 1.36 12.14 8.46
N ARG A 91 1.41 12.17 9.79
CA ARG A 91 1.44 10.95 10.63
C ARG A 91 0.18 10.11 10.44
N ALA A 92 -1.00 10.74 10.40
CA ALA A 92 -2.26 10.05 10.16
C ALA A 92 -2.29 9.40 8.77
N SER A 93 -1.78 10.08 7.74
CA SER A 93 -1.62 9.52 6.40
C SER A 93 -0.64 8.35 6.40
N MET A 94 0.51 8.47 7.07
CA MET A 94 1.53 7.41 7.18
C MET A 94 1.09 6.21 8.03
N GLN A 95 0.13 6.40 8.92
CA GLN A 95 -0.50 5.36 9.74
C GLN A 95 -1.81 4.84 9.13
N SER A 96 -2.24 5.39 8.00
CA SER A 96 -3.52 5.04 7.40
C SER A 96 -3.50 3.60 6.85
N LEU A 97 -4.69 3.00 6.85
CA LEU A 97 -4.89 1.62 6.37
C LEU A 97 -4.47 1.42 4.90
N SER A 98 -4.43 2.49 4.09
CA SER A 98 -4.02 2.41 2.68
C SER A 98 -2.55 2.03 2.50
N LEU A 99 -1.71 2.28 3.52
CA LEU A 99 -0.30 1.88 3.54
C LEU A 99 -0.10 0.46 4.07
N ASN A 100 -1.11 -0.16 4.67
CA ASN A 100 -1.00 -1.54 5.09
C ASN A 100 -1.56 -2.47 4.01
N GLY A 101 -0.65 -3.04 3.20
CA GLY A 101 -1.02 -3.94 2.11
C GLY A 101 -1.68 -5.24 2.58
N GLN A 102 -1.44 -5.68 3.82
CA GLN A 102 -2.09 -6.84 4.42
C GLN A 102 -3.53 -6.53 4.84
N LEU A 103 -3.78 -5.41 5.51
CA LEU A 103 -5.15 -5.00 5.86
C LEU A 103 -5.99 -4.68 4.62
N SER A 104 -5.39 -4.05 3.60
CA SER A 104 -6.06 -3.82 2.31
C SER A 104 -6.41 -5.13 1.59
N TRP A 105 -5.60 -6.19 1.77
CA TRP A 105 -5.94 -7.52 1.28
C TRP A 105 -7.11 -8.13 2.05
N GLU A 106 -7.07 -8.07 3.38
CA GLU A 106 -8.12 -8.60 4.25
C GLU A 106 -9.47 -7.94 3.96
N ASP A 107 -9.51 -6.61 3.85
CA ASP A 107 -10.71 -5.85 3.45
C ASP A 107 -11.27 -6.34 2.10
N HIS A 108 -10.41 -6.50 1.10
CA HIS A 108 -10.80 -7.02 -0.20
C HIS A 108 -11.35 -8.45 -0.09
N TRP A 109 -10.64 -9.34 0.59
CA TRP A 109 -10.99 -10.76 0.74
C TRP A 109 -12.31 -10.97 1.49
N HIS A 110 -12.53 -10.19 2.56
CA HIS A 110 -13.77 -10.24 3.33
C HIS A 110 -14.97 -9.71 2.56
N GLY A 111 -14.76 -8.84 1.58
CA GLY A 111 -15.81 -8.34 0.68
C GLY A 111 -16.22 -9.31 -0.44
N LEU A 112 -15.51 -10.42 -0.64
CA LEU A 112 -15.80 -11.42 -1.67
C LEU A 112 -16.84 -12.45 -1.19
N ASP A 113 -17.56 -13.04 -2.14
CA ASP A 113 -18.39 -14.22 -1.88
C ASP A 113 -17.53 -15.50 -1.74
N GLU A 114 -18.15 -16.60 -1.32
CA GLU A 114 -17.45 -17.87 -1.07
C GLU A 114 -16.89 -18.55 -2.33
N GLU A 115 -17.48 -18.31 -3.51
CA GLU A 115 -16.96 -18.87 -4.76
C GLU A 115 -15.79 -18.04 -5.29
N GLU A 116 -15.85 -16.71 -5.15
CA GLU A 116 -14.77 -15.79 -5.50
C GLU A 116 -13.55 -15.98 -4.60
N LYS A 117 -13.75 -16.23 -3.30
CA LYS A 117 -12.66 -16.54 -2.36
C LYS A 117 -11.82 -17.71 -2.86
N LYS A 118 -12.43 -18.78 -3.39
CA LYS A 118 -11.68 -19.94 -3.91
C LYS A 118 -10.71 -19.60 -5.05
N ARG A 119 -10.86 -18.43 -5.69
CA ARG A 119 -10.06 -17.98 -6.82
C ARG A 119 -9.07 -16.87 -6.47
N HIS A 120 -9.18 -16.30 -5.27
CA HIS A 120 -8.32 -15.24 -4.81
C HIS A 120 -7.26 -15.83 -3.85
N PHE A 121 -6.01 -15.41 -3.98
CA PHE A 121 -4.92 -15.94 -3.17
C PHE A 121 -3.95 -14.82 -2.81
N ARG A 122 -3.39 -14.89 -1.61
CA ARG A 122 -2.35 -13.97 -1.15
C ARG A 122 -1.14 -14.76 -0.70
N LEU A 123 0.00 -14.42 -1.30
CA LEU A 123 1.31 -14.86 -0.84
C LEU A 123 1.95 -13.70 -0.10
N ASN A 124 2.02 -13.81 1.23
CA ASN A 124 2.64 -12.80 2.07
C ASN A 124 3.30 -13.47 3.27
N LEU A 125 4.45 -12.95 3.70
CA LEU A 125 5.26 -13.57 4.74
C LEU A 125 5.16 -12.79 6.06
N PRO A 126 4.83 -13.45 7.20
CA PRO A 126 4.96 -12.82 8.50
C PRO A 126 6.45 -12.62 8.80
N LEU A 127 6.85 -11.36 9.03
CA LEU A 127 8.23 -11.03 9.39
C LEU A 127 8.40 -11.20 10.90
N VAL A 128 9.46 -11.91 11.30
CA VAL A 128 9.82 -12.10 12.71
C VAL A 128 10.56 -10.86 13.19
N GLY A 129 9.99 -10.15 14.17
CA GLY A 129 10.59 -8.95 14.74
C GLY A 129 10.04 -7.64 14.17
N GLN A 130 10.87 -6.61 14.13
CA GLN A 130 10.51 -5.32 13.53
C GLN A 130 10.64 -5.41 12.01
N GLU A 131 9.70 -4.80 11.29
CA GLU A 131 9.80 -4.68 9.83
C GLU A 131 11.06 -3.88 9.48
N PRO A 132 11.91 -4.39 8.56
CA PRO A 132 13.07 -3.66 8.09
C PRO A 132 12.62 -2.35 7.43
N ARG A 133 13.50 -1.35 7.43
CA ARG A 133 13.19 -0.11 6.73
C ARG A 133 13.18 -0.35 5.22
N ILE A 134 12.34 0.38 4.50
CA ILE A 134 12.26 0.26 3.03
C ILE A 134 13.56 0.65 2.33
N ASP A 135 14.38 1.48 2.99
CA ASP A 135 15.70 1.93 2.53
C ASP A 135 16.86 1.13 3.13
N ASP A 136 16.59 0.01 3.81
CA ASP A 136 17.63 -0.84 4.37
C ASP A 136 18.38 -1.58 3.27
N VAL A 137 19.62 -1.15 3.02
CA VAL A 137 20.51 -1.69 1.97
C VAL A 137 21.72 -2.42 2.56
N ASP A 138 21.84 -2.44 3.89
CA ASP A 138 22.90 -3.13 4.60
C ASP A 138 22.56 -4.63 4.64
N LYS A 139 23.58 -5.48 4.44
CA LYS A 139 23.43 -6.95 4.39
C LYS A 139 23.96 -7.63 5.63
#